data_AF-A0A935ZAM9-F1
#
_entry.id   AF-A0A935ZAM9-F1
#
_cell.length_a   1.000
_cell.length_b   1.000
_cell.length_c   1.000
_cell.angle_alpha   90.00
_cell.angle_beta   90.00
_cell.angle_gamma   90.00
#
_symmetry.space_group_name_H-M   'P 1'
#
loop_
_entity.id
_entity.type
_entity.pdbx_description
1 polymer ?
#
loop_
_entity_poly.entity_id
_entity_poly.type
_entity_poly.pdbx_seq_one_letter_code
_entity_poly.pdbx_strand_id
1 'polypeptide(L)'
;MGTVEEKLVAQCRDLVAPLVEADGGHLYLVAATQDLVHVHLTGTCAGCPGAQMTRERLIEPVVAKVAPKAVVKVTTGFSPPEGAKRVERPA
;
A
#
# COMPACT_ATOMS: atom_id res chain seq x y z
N MET A 1 -5.77 21.13 1.20
CA MET A 1 -6.46 20.07 1.98
C MET A 1 -5.96 18.73 1.45
N GLY A 2 -4.84 18.23 1.98
CA GLY A 2 -4.29 16.94 1.56
C GLY A 2 -5.12 15.82 2.18
N THR A 3 -5.83 15.08 1.35
CA THR A 3 -6.65 13.93 1.73
C THR A 3 -5.78 12.83 2.35
N VAL A 4 -6.37 12.00 3.23
CA VAL A 4 -5.72 10.83 3.85
C VAL A 4 -4.97 9.98 2.82
N GLU A 5 -5.54 9.86 1.62
CA GLU A 5 -4.97 9.21 0.45
C GLU A 5 -3.55 9.69 0.12
N GLU A 6 -3.31 10.99 0.05
CA GLU A 6 -2.02 11.54 -0.40
C GLU A 6 -0.90 11.35 0.62
N LYS A 7 -1.22 11.53 1.92
CA LYS A 7 -0.26 11.25 3.01
C LYS A 7 0.11 9.77 3.05
N LEU A 8 -0.89 8.90 2.88
CA LEU A 8 -0.69 7.47 2.88
C LEU A 8 0.13 7.04 1.67
N VAL A 9 -0.21 7.54 0.48
CA VAL A 9 0.53 7.31 -0.77
C VAL A 9 1.98 7.76 -0.64
N ALA A 10 2.25 8.93 -0.09
CA ALA A 10 3.61 9.42 0.11
C ALA A 10 4.43 8.50 1.03
N GLN A 11 3.85 8.08 2.16
CA GLN A 11 4.52 7.18 3.11
C GLN A 11 4.71 5.78 2.54
N CYS A 12 3.69 5.22 1.88
CA CYS A 12 3.79 3.94 1.19
C CYS A 12 4.79 4.02 0.03
N ARG A 13 4.87 5.14 -0.68
CA ARG A 13 5.88 5.33 -1.72
C ARG A 13 7.30 5.36 -1.15
N ASP A 14 7.53 6.00 -0.02
CA ASP A 14 8.87 6.08 0.56
C ASP A 14 9.34 4.74 1.16
N LEU A 15 8.42 4.01 1.80
CA LEU A 15 8.71 2.78 2.54
C LEU A 15 8.44 1.50 1.74
N VAL A 16 7.35 1.47 0.97
CA VAL A 16 6.86 0.27 0.28
C VAL A 16 7.31 0.24 -1.17
N ALA A 17 7.45 1.38 -1.86
CA ALA A 17 7.96 1.37 -3.25
C ALA A 17 9.34 0.69 -3.38
N PRO A 18 10.39 1.00 -2.58
CA PRO A 18 11.67 0.32 -2.75
C PRO A 18 11.59 -1.19 -2.48
N LEU A 19 10.72 -1.62 -1.56
CA LEU A 19 10.49 -3.04 -1.29
C LEU A 19 9.79 -3.74 -2.44
N VAL A 20 8.79 -3.08 -3.03
CA VAL A 20 8.01 -3.62 -4.13
C VAL A 20 8.82 -3.61 -5.43
N GLU A 21 9.60 -2.56 -5.69
CA GLU A 21 10.54 -2.51 -6.82
C GLU A 21 11.66 -3.55 -6.68
N ALA A 22 12.18 -3.77 -5.48
CA ALA A 22 13.15 -4.86 -5.22
C ALA A 22 12.56 -6.25 -5.50
N ASP A 23 11.25 -6.41 -5.34
CA ASP A 23 10.52 -7.65 -5.63
C ASP A 23 10.00 -7.73 -7.08
N GLY A 24 10.26 -6.69 -7.90
CA GLY A 24 9.77 -6.62 -9.29
C GLY A 24 8.25 -6.46 -9.41
N GLY A 25 7.62 -5.86 -8.40
CA GLY A 25 6.18 -5.63 -8.33
C GLY A 25 5.76 -4.18 -8.53
N HIS A 26 4.46 -3.93 -8.39
CA HIS A 26 3.88 -2.58 -8.36
C HIS A 26 2.86 -2.42 -7.22
N LEU A 27 2.83 -1.24 -6.61
CA LEU A 27 1.86 -0.88 -5.59
C LEU A 27 0.66 -0.19 -6.23
N TYR A 28 -0.52 -0.62 -5.83
CA TYR A 28 -1.79 -0.02 -6.21
C TYR A 28 -2.58 0.37 -4.97
N LEU A 29 -3.26 1.49 -5.04
CA LEU A 29 -4.14 2.01 -4.01
C LEU A 29 -5.58 1.83 -4.48
N VAL A 30 -6.34 1.01 -3.76
CA VAL A 30 -7.75 0.74 -4.10
C VAL A 30 -8.66 1.78 -3.45
N ALA A 31 -8.42 2.06 -2.17
CA ALA A 31 -9.16 3.08 -1.42
C ALA A 31 -8.34 3.58 -0.24
N ALA A 32 -8.40 4.87 0.06
CA ALA A 32 -7.87 5.41 1.32
C ALA A 32 -8.86 6.40 1.92
N THR A 33 -9.52 5.97 2.99
CA THR A 33 -10.51 6.75 3.72
C THR A 33 -10.14 6.80 5.20
N GLN A 34 -10.88 7.58 6.00
CA GLN A 34 -10.64 7.69 7.44
C GLN A 34 -10.97 6.40 8.21
N ASP A 35 -11.75 5.49 7.60
CA ASP A 35 -12.23 4.24 8.21
C ASP A 35 -11.67 2.97 7.54
N LEU A 36 -11.22 3.06 6.29
CA LEU A 36 -10.65 1.93 5.55
C LEU A 36 -9.52 2.39 4.64
N VAL A 37 -8.38 1.72 4.76
CA VAL A 37 -7.24 1.83 3.86
C VAL A 37 -7.04 0.50 3.17
N HIS A 38 -7.24 0.48 1.85
CA HIS A 38 -7.07 -0.69 1.01
C HIS A 38 -5.97 -0.46 -0.03
N VAL A 39 -4.87 -1.18 0.14
CA VAL A 39 -3.76 -1.25 -0.82
C VAL A 39 -3.68 -2.63 -1.47
N HIS A 40 -3.35 -2.66 -2.75
CA HIS A 40 -3.16 -3.87 -3.52
C HIS A 40 -1.72 -3.93 -4.03
N LEU A 41 -1.03 -5.02 -3.70
CA LEU A 41 0.34 -5.26 -4.11
C LEU A 41 0.33 -6.27 -5.25
N THR A 42 0.94 -5.92 -6.36
CA THR A 42 1.14 -6.81 -7.52
C THR A 42 2.62 -7.14 -7.66
N GLY A 43 2.94 -8.25 -8.30
CA GLY A 43 4.32 -8.67 -8.57
C GLY A 43 4.59 -10.12 -8.15
N THR A 44 5.84 -10.52 -8.31
CA THR A 44 6.34 -11.87 -7.96
C THR A 44 6.14 -12.19 -6.47
N CYS A 45 6.03 -11.17 -5.63
CA CYS A 45 5.72 -11.27 -4.20
C CYS A 45 4.31 -11.78 -3.87
N ALA A 46 3.45 -12.10 -4.85
CA ALA A 46 2.08 -12.59 -4.61
C ALA A 46 2.02 -13.87 -3.74
N GLY A 47 3.16 -14.54 -3.47
CA GLY A 47 3.26 -15.71 -2.59
C GLY A 47 4.38 -15.68 -1.54
N CYS A 48 5.10 -14.57 -1.33
CA CYS A 48 6.24 -14.54 -0.40
C CYS A 48 5.85 -14.07 1.01
N PRO A 49 6.25 -14.79 2.08
CA PRO A 49 5.92 -14.44 3.48
C PRO A 49 6.50 -13.09 3.94
N GLY A 50 7.41 -12.48 3.16
CA GLY A 50 7.98 -11.16 3.44
C GLY A 50 6.97 -10.01 3.33
N ALA A 51 5.96 -10.11 2.46
CA ALA A 51 4.94 -9.08 2.30
C ALA A 51 4.08 -8.88 3.57
N GLN A 52 3.93 -9.94 4.38
CA GLN A 52 3.26 -9.89 5.67
C GLN A 52 4.00 -8.98 6.65
N MET A 53 5.32 -9.16 6.79
CA MET A 53 6.14 -8.31 7.67
C MET A 53 6.13 -6.85 7.25
N THR A 54 6.11 -6.59 5.93
CA THR A 54 6.01 -5.22 5.39
C THR A 54 4.70 -4.56 5.80
N ARG A 55 3.56 -5.28 5.82
CA ARG A 55 2.28 -4.72 6.31
C ARG A 55 2.36 -4.31 7.77
N GLU A 56 2.81 -5.23 8.63
CA GLU A 56 2.74 -5.05 10.08
C GLU A 56 3.75 -4.00 10.57
N ARG A 57 4.94 -3.93 9.95
CA ARG A 57 6.00 -3.02 10.41
C ARG A 57 6.00 -1.65 9.73
N LEU A 58 5.47 -1.54 8.51
CA LEU A 58 5.50 -0.28 7.75
C LEU A 58 4.11 0.31 7.57
N ILE A 59 3.09 -0.49 7.24
CA ILE A 59 1.77 0.02 6.90
C ILE A 59 0.92 0.29 8.15
N GLU A 60 0.88 -0.61 9.14
CA GLU A 60 0.13 -0.40 10.39
C GLU A 60 0.50 0.89 11.13
N PRO A 61 1.77 1.19 11.44
CA PRO A 61 2.12 2.42 12.17
C PRO A 61 1.88 3.69 11.35
N VAL A 62 2.02 3.61 10.02
CA VAL A 62 1.73 4.73 9.11
C VAL A 62 0.23 5.01 9.08
N VAL A 63 -0.60 3.98 8.89
CA VAL A 63 -2.05 4.13 8.90
C VAL A 63 -2.52 4.58 10.27
N ALA A 64 -2.00 4.03 11.37
CA ALA A 64 -2.36 4.46 12.72
C ALA A 64 -2.05 5.95 12.96
N LYS A 65 -0.97 6.49 12.37
CA LYS A 65 -0.63 7.93 12.44
C LYS A 65 -1.57 8.81 11.61
N VAL A 66 -2.01 8.35 10.43
CA VAL A 66 -2.84 9.16 9.52
C VAL A 66 -4.33 9.01 9.82
N ALA A 67 -4.76 7.78 10.11
CA ALA A 67 -6.13 7.37 10.36
C ALA A 67 -6.16 6.25 11.43
N PRO A 68 -6.12 6.59 12.73
CA PRO A 68 -6.06 5.63 13.83
C PRO A 68 -7.29 4.70 13.94
N LYS A 69 -8.41 5.09 13.30
CA LYS A 69 -9.63 4.28 13.22
C LYS A 69 -9.74 3.48 11.92
N ALA A 70 -8.80 3.64 10.99
CA ALA A 70 -8.90 2.98 9.70
C ALA A 70 -8.48 1.51 9.76
N VAL A 71 -9.28 0.66 9.13
CA VAL A 71 -8.97 -0.75 8.92
C VAL A 71 -7.97 -0.87 7.76
N VAL A 72 -6.85 -1.56 8.00
CA VAL A 72 -5.80 -1.79 6.99
C VAL A 72 -6.06 -3.10 6.25
N LYS A 73 -6.52 -2.99 5.01
CA LYS A 73 -6.66 -4.12 4.09
C LYS A 73 -5.55 -4.07 3.06
N VAL A 74 -4.74 -5.12 3.02
CA VAL A 74 -3.81 -5.34 1.92
C VAL A 74 -4.17 -6.62 1.22
N THR A 75 -4.19 -6.53 -0.08
CA THR A 75 -4.47 -7.66 -0.98
C THR A 75 -3.28 -7.84 -1.88
N THR A 76 -2.91 -9.09 -2.14
CA THR A 76 -1.87 -9.45 -3.11
C THR A 76 -2.53 -10.17 -4.28
N GLY A 77 -2.05 -9.96 -5.50
CA GLY A 77 -2.61 -10.61 -6.67
C GLY A 77 -1.88 -10.29 -7.97
N PHE A 78 -2.08 -11.14 -8.98
CA PHE A 78 -1.55 -10.91 -10.32
C PHE A 78 -2.42 -9.92 -11.13
N SER A 79 -3.71 -9.84 -10.82
CA SER A 79 -4.64 -8.87 -11.42
C SER A 79 -5.05 -7.81 -10.39
N PRO A 80 -4.93 -6.51 -10.72
CA PRO A 80 -5.43 -5.45 -9.88
C PRO A 80 -6.96 -5.50 -9.82
N PRO A 81 -7.58 -5.23 -8.65
CA PRO A 81 -9.01 -5.06 -8.56
C PRO A 81 -9.48 -3.81 -9.32
N GLU A 82 -10.71 -3.84 -9.84
CA GLU A 82 -11.30 -2.75 -10.62
C GLU A 82 -11.29 -1.43 -9.80
N GLY A 83 -10.56 -0.41 -10.29
CA GLY A 83 -10.44 0.90 -9.63
C GLY A 83 -9.13 1.18 -8.87
N ALA A 84 -8.14 0.29 -8.89
CA ALA A 84 -6.88 0.52 -8.20
C ALA A 84 -5.99 1.57 -8.90
N LYS A 85 -5.66 2.67 -8.22
CA LYS A 85 -4.70 3.68 -8.68
C LYS A 85 -3.27 3.18 -8.50
N ARG A 86 -2.47 3.19 -9.55
CA ARG A 86 -1.05 2.82 -9.41
C ARG A 86 -0.29 3.91 -8.65
N VAL A 87 0.45 3.49 -7.63
CA VAL A 87 1.36 4.34 -6.87
C VAL A 87 2.77 4.08 -7.37
N GLU A 88 3.19 4.85 -8.36
CA GLU A 88 4.53 4.80 -8.92
C GLU A 88 5.38 5.93 -8.31
N ARG A 89 6.69 5.71 -8.16
CA ARG A 89 7.61 6.86 -8.09
C ARG A 89 7.53 7.55 -9.45
N PRO A 90 7.20 8.86 -9.57
CA PRO A 90 7.68 9.64 -10.68
C PRO A 90 9.19 9.43 -10.79
N ALA A 91 9.58 8.97 -11.98
CA ALA A 91 10.93 8.69 -12.41
C ALA A 91 11.89 9.86 -12.15
#